data_AF-A0A5C7FE53-F1
#
_entry.id   AF-A0A5C7FE53-F1
#
_cell.length_a   1.000
_cell.length_b   1.000
_cell.length_c   1.000
_cell.angle_alpha   90.00
_cell.angle_beta   90.00
_cell.angle_gamma   90.00
#
_symmetry.space_group_name_H-M   'P 1'
#
loop_
_entity.id
_entity.type
_entity.pdbx_description
1 polymer ?
#
loop_
_entity_poly.entity_id
_entity_poly.type
_entity_poly.pdbx_seq_one_letter_code
_entity_poly.pdbx_strand_id
1 'polypeptide(L)'
;MARLRSFRGDSYQGTLVILDIARTAEDQTVYYSGVLLSEQDEPSFEWVREDDPRIIEGRESHMYVSPFLKNFGGRVGLGTKLREILENEDFPAPSQTS
;
A
#
# COMPACT_ATOMS: atom_id res chain seq x y z
N MET A 1 14.26 0.18 9.22
CA MET A 1 13.39 -1.01 9.41
C MET A 1 12.13 -0.75 8.62
N ALA A 2 11.77 -1.60 7.66
CA ALA A 2 10.55 -1.38 6.89
C ALA A 2 9.33 -1.64 7.79
N ARG A 3 8.39 -0.69 7.83
CA ARG A 3 7.18 -0.76 8.66
C ARG A 3 5.96 -0.86 7.75
N LEU A 4 4.96 -1.62 8.18
CA LEU A 4 3.63 -1.56 7.58
C LEU A 4 2.85 -0.41 8.21
N ARG A 5 2.31 0.47 7.37
CA ARG A 5 1.35 1.50 7.76
C ARG A 5 -0.02 1.13 7.22
N SER A 6 -1.07 1.34 8.00
CA SER A 6 -2.41 0.88 7.67
C SER A 6 -3.42 1.98 7.92
N PHE A 7 -4.28 2.24 6.94
CA PHE A 7 -5.20 3.35 6.90
C PHE A 7 -6.62 2.85 6.66
N ARG A 8 -7.58 3.56 7.25
CA ARG A 8 -9.01 3.48 6.89
C ARG A 8 -9.56 4.90 6.79
N GLY A 9 -10.46 5.15 5.86
CA GLY A 9 -11.12 6.45 5.71
C GLY A 9 -12.60 6.26 5.35
N ASP A 10 -13.36 7.34 5.43
CA ASP A 10 -14.79 7.33 5.10
C ASP A 10 -15.03 7.39 3.58
N SER A 11 -14.02 7.81 2.81
CA SER A 11 -14.08 8.00 1.35
C SER A 11 -13.84 6.71 0.54
N TYR A 12 -13.47 5.60 1.18
CA TYR A 12 -13.24 4.32 0.53
C TYR A 12 -13.59 3.16 1.47
N GLN A 13 -13.88 1.99 0.90
CA GLN A 13 -14.08 0.78 1.68
C GLN A 13 -12.80 -0.06 1.77
N GLY A 14 -12.57 -0.65 2.93
CA GLY A 14 -11.42 -1.51 3.19
C GLY A 14 -10.31 -0.84 4.00
N THR A 15 -9.15 -1.49 4.04
CA THR A 15 -7.94 -1.06 4.74
C THR A 15 -6.82 -0.94 3.74
N LEU A 16 -6.35 0.27 3.50
CA LEU A 16 -5.13 0.48 2.73
C LEU A 16 -3.93 0.12 3.62
N VAL A 17 -3.03 -0.73 3.14
CA VAL A 17 -1.78 -1.05 3.82
C VAL A 17 -0.63 -0.75 2.88
N ILE A 18 0.34 0.04 3.34
CA ILE A 18 1.56 0.33 2.58
C ILE A 18 2.78 -0.18 3.32
N LEU A 19 3.80 -0.55 2.53
CA LEU A 19 5.15 -0.73 3.02
C LEU A 19 5.84 0.64 3.03
N ASP A 20 6.31 1.07 4.20
CA ASP A 20 6.98 2.36 4.41
C ASP A 20 8.42 2.33 3.88
N ILE A 21 8.55 2.07 2.58
CA ILE A 21 9.75 2.16 1.76
C ILE A 21 9.34 2.95 0.53
N ALA A 22 9.72 4.22 0.51
CA ALA A 22 9.48 5.09 -0.63
C ALA A 22 10.29 4.65 -1.85
N ARG A 23 9.66 4.72 -3.02
CA ARG A 23 10.32 4.64 -4.32
C ARG A 23 9.99 5.91 -5.10
N THR A 24 11.01 6.59 -5.58
CA THR A 24 10.87 7.87 -6.29
C THR A 24 10.95 7.63 -7.79
N ALA A 25 9.97 8.16 -8.53
CA ALA A 25 9.96 8.16 -9.99
C ALA A 25 10.87 9.24 -10.56
N GLU A 26 11.13 9.16 -11.86
CA GLU A 26 12.00 10.11 -12.58
C GLU A 26 11.48 11.55 -12.49
N ASP A 27 10.15 11.72 -12.38
CA ASP A 27 9.46 12.99 -12.21
C ASP A 27 9.44 13.49 -10.74
N GLN A 28 10.20 12.84 -9.85
CA GLN A 28 10.24 13.07 -8.40
C GLN A 28 8.97 12.68 -7.63
N THR A 29 7.97 12.07 -8.27
CA THR A 29 6.80 11.55 -7.57
C THR A 29 7.20 10.37 -6.68
N VAL A 30 6.76 10.40 -5.42
CA VAL A 30 7.02 9.33 -4.45
C VAL A 30 5.86 8.34 -4.41
N TYR A 31 6.21 7.06 -4.50
CA TYR A 31 5.29 5.95 -4.41
C TYR A 31 5.70 4.97 -3.29
N TYR A 32 4.72 4.23 -2.80
CA TYR A 32 4.86 3.11 -1.88
C TYR A 32 4.22 1.87 -2.51
N SER A 33 4.74 0.68 -2.21
CA SER A 33 3.98 -0.52 -2.50
C SER A 33 2.85 -0.68 -1.49
N GLY A 34 1.64 -0.90 -1.99
CA GLY A 34 0.44 -0.97 -1.19
C GLY A 34 -0.46 -2.14 -1.54
N VAL A 35 -1.42 -2.40 -0.65
CA VAL A 35 -2.53 -3.31 -0.87
C VAL A 35 -3.78 -2.75 -0.23
N LEU A 36 -4.90 -2.79 -0.97
CA LEU A 36 -6.22 -2.54 -0.43
C LEU A 36 -6.85 -3.87 0.00
N LEU A 37 -7.22 -3.95 1.28
CA LEU A 37 -7.78 -5.15 1.91
C LEU A 37 -9.25 -4.92 2.28
N SER A 38 -10.13 -5.77 1.75
CA SER A 38 -11.57 -5.79 2.04
C SER A 38 -11.95 -7.16 2.61
N GLU A 39 -13.06 -7.24 3.34
CA GLU A 39 -13.60 -8.52 3.82
C GLU A 39 -14.32 -9.29 2.69
N GLN A 40 -14.77 -8.58 1.65
CA GLN A 40 -15.61 -9.14 0.58
C GLN A 40 -14.84 -9.34 -0.73
N ASP A 41 -13.70 -8.68 -0.87
CA ASP A 41 -12.94 -8.64 -2.13
C ASP A 41 -11.55 -9.24 -1.96
N GLU A 42 -11.02 -9.78 -3.06
CA GLU A 42 -9.62 -10.22 -3.13
C GLU A 42 -8.67 -9.03 -2.88
N PRO A 43 -7.50 -9.26 -2.26
CA PRO A 43 -6.51 -8.22 -2.05
C PRO A 43 -6.08 -7.56 -3.36
N SER A 44 -6.18 -6.23 -3.44
CA SER A 44 -5.74 -5.46 -4.61
C SER A 44 -4.40 -4.80 -4.34
N PHE A 45 -3.35 -5.26 -5.02
CA PHE A 45 -2.01 -4.71 -4.89
C PHE A 45 -1.79 -3.56 -5.87
N GLU A 46 -1.13 -2.50 -5.40
CA GLU A 46 -0.99 -1.26 -6.17
C GLU A 46 0.22 -0.43 -5.75
N TRP A 47 0.68 0.43 -6.65
CA TRP A 47 1.58 1.53 -6.32
C TRP A 47 0.77 2.72 -5.82
N VAL A 48 1.05 3.15 -4.59
CA VAL A 48 0.28 4.21 -3.92
C VAL A 48 1.16 5.45 -3.83
N ARG A 49 0.67 6.58 -4.34
CA ARG A 49 1.40 7.86 -4.26
C ARG A 49 1.44 8.37 -2.81
N GLU A 50 2.47 9.13 -2.45
CA GLU A 50 2.54 9.73 -1.10
C GLU A 50 1.40 10.70 -0.81
N ASP A 51 0.88 11.35 -1.86
CA ASP A 51 -0.21 12.32 -1.79
C ASP A 51 -1.59 11.69 -2.00
N ASP A 52 -1.68 10.35 -1.97
CA ASP A 52 -2.95 9.65 -2.08
C ASP A 52 -3.89 10.07 -0.92
N PRO A 53 -5.14 10.48 -1.21
CA PRO A 53 -6.11 10.88 -0.19
C PRO A 53 -6.30 9.83 0.91
N ARG A 54 -6.14 8.54 0.58
CA ARG A 54 -6.27 7.43 1.54
C ARG A 54 -5.15 7.42 2.59
N ILE A 55 -3.99 8.01 2.29
CA ILE A 55 -2.87 8.23 3.22
C ILE A 55 -3.05 9.54 3.97
N ILE A 56 -3.42 10.63 3.28
CA ILE A 56 -3.53 11.98 3.87
C ILE A 56 -4.72 12.08 4.82
N GLU A 57 -5.90 11.64 4.37
CA GLU A 57 -7.16 11.78 5.09
C GLU A 57 -7.50 10.53 5.91
N GLY A 58 -6.89 9.39 5.55
CA GLY A 58 -7.10 8.13 6.24
C GLY A 58 -6.54 8.14 7.66
N ARG A 59 -7.30 7.58 8.59
CA ARG A 59 -6.83 7.36 9.95
C ARG A 59 -5.80 6.22 9.96
N GLU A 60 -4.60 6.48 10.46
CA GLU A 60 -3.58 5.43 10.62
C GLU A 60 -3.84 4.60 11.88
N SER A 61 -3.89 3.27 11.74
CA SER A 61 -3.83 2.34 12.88
C SER A 61 -3.36 0.96 12.45
N HIS A 62 -2.34 0.44 13.14
CA HIS A 62 -1.84 -0.93 12.94
C HIS A 62 -2.87 -2.01 13.26
N MET A 63 -3.98 -1.66 13.92
CA MET A 63 -5.06 -2.59 14.26
C MET A 63 -5.95 -2.90 13.05
N TYR A 64 -6.00 -2.01 12.05
CA TYR A 64 -6.88 -2.19 10.89
C TYR A 64 -6.48 -3.35 9.98
N VAL A 65 -5.18 -3.68 9.93
CA VAL A 65 -4.69 -4.81 9.14
C VAL A 65 -4.88 -6.16 9.85
N SER A 66 -5.03 -6.17 11.18
CA SER A 66 -5.06 -7.39 11.99
C SER A 66 -6.02 -8.48 11.50
N PRO A 67 -7.27 -8.17 11.05
CA PRO A 67 -8.19 -9.18 10.54
C PRO A 67 -7.67 -9.94 9.31
N PHE A 68 -6.84 -9.29 8.49
CA PHE A 68 -6.39 -9.82 7.20
C PHE A 68 -5.07 -10.59 7.30
N LEU A 69 -4.27 -10.34 8.34
CA LEU A 69 -2.91 -10.87 8.46
C LEU A 69 -2.82 -12.40 8.40
N LYS A 70 -3.85 -13.12 8.85
CA LYS A 70 -3.85 -14.59 8.85
C LYS A 70 -3.66 -15.16 7.43
N ASN A 71 -4.27 -14.53 6.43
CA ASN A 71 -4.21 -14.98 5.04
C ASN A 71 -2.85 -14.71 4.39
N PHE A 72 -2.02 -13.86 5.01
CA PHE A 72 -0.71 -13.47 4.53
C PHE A 72 0.45 -14.07 5.33
N GLY A 73 0.20 -15.01 6.24
CA GLY A 73 1.26 -15.54 7.12
C GLY A 73 1.75 -14.50 8.15
N GLY A 74 0.87 -13.60 8.57
CA GLY A 74 1.17 -12.54 9.55
C GLY A 74 1.75 -11.27 8.92
N ARG A 75 2.24 -10.37 9.77
CA ARG A 75 2.85 -9.10 9.33
C ARG A 75 4.07 -9.29 8.45
N VAL A 76 4.87 -10.31 8.76
CA VAL A 76 6.09 -10.61 8.00
C VAL A 76 5.74 -11.03 6.58
N GLY A 77 4.84 -11.98 6.40
CA GLY A 77 4.48 -12.44 5.05
C GLY A 77 3.77 -11.38 4.20
N LEU A 78 2.94 -10.52 4.81
CA LEU A 78 2.38 -9.36 4.12
C LEU A 78 3.49 -8.37 3.69
N GLY A 79 4.43 -8.07 4.59
CA GLY A 79 5.57 -7.21 4.29
C GLY A 79 6.47 -7.79 3.18
N THR A 80 6.66 -9.11 3.15
CA THR A 80 7.40 -9.78 2.07
C THR A 80 6.70 -9.60 0.73
N LYS A 81 5.38 -9.82 0.65
CA LYS A 81 4.62 -9.61 -0.61
C LYS A 81 4.70 -8.16 -1.11
N LEU A 82 4.53 -7.18 -0.21
CA LEU A 82 4.68 -5.78 -0.60
C LEU A 82 6.11 -5.43 -1.02
N ARG A 83 7.12 -6.11 -0.47
CA ARG A 83 8.49 -5.97 -0.94
C ARG A 83 8.72 -6.61 -2.31
N GLU A 84 8.11 -7.76 -2.57
CA GLU A 84 8.17 -8.41 -3.89
C GLU A 84 7.62 -7.49 -4.99
N ILE A 85 6.51 -6.78 -4.73
CA ILE A 85 5.96 -5.76 -5.64
C ILE A 85 6.95 -4.63 -5.84
N LEU A 86 7.55 -4.14 -4.75
CA LEU A 86 8.51 -3.06 -4.82
C LEU A 86 9.72 -3.38 -5.70
N GLU A 87 10.16 -4.64 -5.68
CA GLU A 87 11.35 -5.12 -6.36
C GLU A 87 11.09 -5.63 -7.79
N ASN A 88 9.91 -6.21 -8.06
CA ASN A 88 9.66 -6.97 -9.28
C ASN A 88 8.54 -6.43 -10.16
N GLU A 89 7.63 -5.60 -9.65
CA GLU A 89 6.57 -5.03 -10.49
C GLU A 89 7.02 -3.76 -11.20
N ASP A 90 6.46 -3.58 -12.40
CA ASP A 90 6.70 -2.41 -13.23
C ASP A 90 6.35 -1.15 -12.43
N PHE A 91 7.34 -0.27 -12.33
CA PHE A 91 7.13 1.00 -11.67
C PHE A 91 6.24 1.88 -12.55
N PRO A 92 5.36 2.71 -11.97
CA PRO A 92 4.59 3.66 -12.77
C PRO A 92 5.56 4.49 -13.60
N ALA A 93 5.48 4.33 -14.93
CA ALA A 93 6.22 5.20 -15.83
C ALA A 93 5.70 6.63 -15.66
N PRO A 94 6.56 7.67 -15.78
CA PRO A 94 6.07 9.03 -15.83
C PRO A 94 5.02 9.09 -16.94
N SER A 95 3.82 9.54 -16.59
CA SER A 95 2.74 9.70 -17.56
C SER A 95 3.25 10.63 -18.64
N GLN A 96 3.61 10.09 -19.80
CA GLN A 96 3.95 10.89 -20.97
C GLN A 96 2.64 11.54 -21.43
N THR A 97 2.29 12.67 -20.83
CA THR A 97 1.36 13.61 -21.43
C THR A 97 1.94 13.98 -22.79
N SER A 98 1.37 13.38 -23.84
CA SER A 98 1.52 13.83 -25.23
C SER A 98 0.74 15.11 -25.47
#